data_AF-A0A1E4Y3F9-F1
#
_entry.id   AF-A0A1E4Y3F9-F1
#
_cell.length_a   1.000
_cell.length_b   1.000
_cell.length_c   1.000
_cell.angle_alpha   90.00
_cell.angle_beta   90.00
_cell.angle_gamma   90.00
#
_symmetry.space_group_name_H-M   'P 1'
#
loop_
_entity.id
_entity.type
_entity.pdbx_description
1 polymer ?
#
loop_
_entity_poly.entity_id
_entity_poly.type
_entity_poly.pdbx_seq_one_letter_code
_entity_poly.pdbx_strand_id
1 'polypeptide(L)' 'MNQQDVEDWENEFTAKQRAFVREYLIDLNATQASIRAGYSARTAAEQSSRLLRNVKVAAAISAAQKLMAQRTNITA' A
#
# COMPACT_ATOMS: atom_id res chain seq x y z
N MET A 1 1.55 7.10 -15.46
CA MET A 1 0.55 6.33 -14.71
C MET A 1 -0.75 7.06 -14.92
N ASN A 2 -1.57 6.53 -15.81
CA ASN A 2 -2.81 7.19 -16.22
C ASN A 2 -3.88 6.91 -15.17
N GLN A 3 -4.90 7.76 -15.11
CA GLN A 3 -6.03 7.64 -14.17
C GLN A 3 -6.63 6.22 -14.16
N GLN A 4 -6.64 5.54 -15.32
CA GLN A 4 -7.08 4.15 -15.49
C GLN A 4 -6.24 3.13 -14.71
N ASP A 5 -4.90 3.29 -14.67
CA ASP A 5 -4.00 2.40 -13.93
C ASP A 5 -4.18 2.55 -12.39
N VAL A 6 -4.68 3.70 -11.95
CA VAL A 6 -4.98 4.01 -10.55
C VAL A 6 -6.36 3.50 -10.14
N GLU A 7 -7.26 3.18 -11.07
CA GLU A 7 -8.58 2.61 -10.78
C GLU A 7 -8.58 1.07 -10.87
N ASP A 8 -7.75 0.49 -11.73
CA ASP A 8 -7.74 -0.97 -11.96
C ASP A 8 -7.25 -1.79 -10.76
N TRP A 9 -6.32 -1.27 -9.95
CA TRP A 9 -5.82 -2.00 -8.77
C TRP A 9 -6.87 -2.12 -7.66
N GLU A 10 -7.91 -1.27 -7.64
CA GLU A 10 -8.99 -1.41 -6.66
C GLU A 10 -9.79 -2.69 -6.90
N ASN A 11 -9.97 -3.10 -8.15
CA ASN A 11 -10.69 -4.33 -8.50
C ASN A 11 -9.82 -5.59 -8.38
N GLU A 12 -8.50 -5.46 -8.59
CA GLU A 12 -7.58 -6.60 -8.49
C GLU A 12 -7.21 -6.98 -7.05
N PHE A 13 -7.36 -6.07 -6.09
CA PHE A 13 -7.00 -6.32 -4.70
C PHE A 13 -8.15 -6.88 -3.88
N THR A 14 -7.80 -7.66 -2.86
CA THR A 14 -8.73 -7.94 -1.77
C THR A 14 -8.96 -6.69 -0.93
N ALA A 15 -10.08 -6.63 -0.21
CA ALA A 15 -10.37 -5.52 0.71
C ALA A 15 -9.23 -5.28 1.71
N LYS A 16 -8.59 -6.35 2.21
CA LYS A 16 -7.45 -6.26 3.12
C LYS A 16 -6.17 -5.73 2.47
N GLN A 17 -5.88 -6.10 1.21
CA GLN A 17 -4.74 -5.54 0.49
C GLN A 17 -4.91 -4.04 0.20
N ARG A 18 -6.12 -3.61 -0.21
CA ARG A 18 -6.43 -2.19 -0.37
C ARG A 18 -6.25 -1.42 0.94
N ALA A 19 -6.79 -1.96 2.03
CA ALA A 19 -6.62 -1.37 3.35
C ALA A 19 -5.13 -1.31 3.74
N PHE A 20 -4.36 -2.37 3.52
CA PHE A 20 -2.92 -2.39 3.81
C PHE A 20 -2.17 -1.27 3.08
N VAL A 21 -2.40 -1.08 1.78
CA VAL A 21 -1.74 -0.02 1.02
C VAL A 21 -2.09 1.35 1.59
N ARG A 22 -3.38 1.64 1.84
CA ARG A 22 -3.80 2.92 2.42
C ARG A 22 -3.16 3.16 3.79
N GLU A 23 -3.21 2.17 4.66
CA GLU A 23 -2.68 2.28 6.02
C GLU A 23 -1.16 2.39 6.06
N TYR A 24 -0.45 1.75 5.13
CA TYR A 24 1.00 1.82 5.04
C TYR A 24 1.48 3.19 4.58
N LEU A 25 0.75 3.84 3.67
CA LEU A 25 1.11 5.16 3.16
C LEU A 25 0.96 6.28 4.21
N ILE A 26 0.30 6.03 5.34
CA ILE A 26 0.13 7.00 6.43
C ILE A 26 1.42 7.17 7.23
N ASP A 27 2.04 6.06 7.66
CA ASP A 27 3.14 6.07 8.62
C ASP A 27 4.35 5.21 8.22
N LEU A 28 4.28 4.55 7.06
CA LEU A 28 5.28 3.61 6.54
C LEU A 28 5.60 2.47 7.53
N ASN A 29 4.66 2.14 8.42
CA ASN A 29 4.78 1.03 9.35
C ASN A 29 4.03 -0.20 8.83
N ALA A 30 4.74 -1.12 8.17
CA ALA A 30 4.15 -2.26 7.51
C ALA A 30 3.40 -3.20 8.46
N THR A 31 3.96 -3.44 9.66
CA THR A 31 3.32 -4.33 10.64
C THR A 31 2.03 -3.72 11.17
N GLN A 32 2.02 -2.43 11.52
CA GLN A 32 0.82 -1.76 11.99
C GLN A 32 -0.22 -1.59 10.88
N ALA A 33 0.21 -1.30 9.64
CA ALA A 33 -0.68 -1.26 8.48
C ALA A 33 -1.39 -2.61 8.25
N SER A 34 -0.67 -3.72 8.42
CA SER A 34 -1.24 -5.08 8.33
C SER A 34 -2.29 -5.33 9.42
N ILE A 35 -2.03 -4.89 10.65
CA ILE A 35 -3.00 -4.97 11.76
C ILE A 35 -4.25 -4.13 11.47
N ARG A 36 -4.08 -2.86 11.08
CA ARG A 36 -5.20 -1.96 10.74
C ARG A 36 -6.00 -2.45 9.53
N ALA A 37 -5.33 -3.11 8.58
CA ALA A 37 -5.97 -3.77 7.44
C ALA A 37 -6.73 -5.07 7.80
N GLY A 38 -6.70 -5.49 9.06
CA GLY A 38 -7.45 -6.66 9.55
C GLY A 38 -6.73 -8.00 9.34
N TYR A 39 -5.40 -8.01 9.22
CA TYR A 39 -4.61 -9.23 9.35
C TYR A 39 -4.38 -9.56 10.83
N SER A 40 -4.11 -10.84 11.12
CA SER A 40 -3.83 -11.29 12.49
C SER A 40 -2.59 -10.61 13.04
N ALA A 41 -2.70 -10.00 14.22
CA ALA A 41 -1.58 -9.33 14.89
C ALA A 41 -0.39 -10.27 15.11
N ARG A 42 -0.65 -11.55 15.41
CA ARG A 42 0.40 -12.57 15.61
C ARG A 42 1.27 -12.79 14.37
N THR A 43 0.69 -12.68 13.17
CA THR A 43 1.38 -12.91 11.90
C THR A 43 1.57 -11.63 11.09
N ALA A 44 1.28 -10.47 11.66
CA ALA A 44 1.19 -9.22 10.92
C ALA A 44 2.51 -8.86 10.21
N ALA A 45 3.64 -9.11 10.87
CA ALA A 45 4.98 -8.86 10.33
C ALA A 45 5.32 -9.78 9.14
N GLU A 46 4.94 -11.06 9.20
CA GLU A 46 5.15 -12.00 8.10
C GLU A 46 4.24 -11.65 6.91
N GLN A 47 2.98 -11.33 7.19
CA GLN A 47 2.01 -10.93 6.18
C GLN A 47 2.43 -9.63 5.50
N SER A 48 2.87 -8.63 6.28
CA SER A 48 3.33 -7.36 5.74
C SER A 48 4.57 -7.53 4.86
N SER A 49 5.54 -8.37 5.27
CA SER A 49 6.71 -8.71 4.45
C SER A 49 6.32 -9.35 3.11
N ARG A 50 5.35 -10.28 3.11
CA ARG A 50 4.82 -10.89 1.88
C ARG A 50 4.10 -9.87 1.01
N LEU A 51 3.31 -8.98 1.61
CA LEU A 51 2.58 -7.93 0.91
C LEU A 51 3.53 -6.93 0.24
N LEU A 52 4.58 -6.48 0.94
CA LEU A 52 5.58 -5.59 0.37
C LEU A 52 6.38 -6.23 -0.78
N ARG A 53 6.54 -7.56 -0.78
CA ARG A 53 7.17 -8.30 -1.89
C ARG A 53 6.22 -8.59 -3.05
N ASN A 54 4.92 -8.44 -2.86
CA ASN A 54 3.96 -8.65 -3.94
C ASN A 54 4.09 -7.51 -4.96
N VAL A 55 4.39 -7.87 -6.21
CA VAL A 55 4.67 -6.90 -7.29
C VAL A 55 3.54 -5.89 -7.50
N LYS A 56 2.27 -6.32 -7.36
CA LYS A 56 1.14 -5.42 -7.54
C LYS A 56 1.02 -4.44 -6.37
N VAL A 57 1.17 -4.94 -5.14
CA VAL A 57 1.11 -4.10 -3.92
C VAL A 57 2.27 -3.10 -3.90
N ALA A 58 3.49 -3.53 -4.25
CA ALA A 58 4.66 -2.66 -4.35
C ALA A 58 4.47 -1.58 -5.42
N ALA A 59 3.90 -1.94 -6.58
CA ALA A 59 3.56 -0.98 -7.63
C ALA A 59 2.54 0.06 -7.13
N ALA A 60 1.47 -0.36 -6.44
CA ALA A 60 0.46 0.53 -5.88
C ALA A 60 1.02 1.50 -4.81
N ILE A 61 1.96 1.04 -3.97
CA ILE A 61 2.65 1.91 -3.00
C ILE A 61 3.52 2.95 -3.73
N SER A 62 4.35 2.51 -4.69
CA SER A 62 5.24 3.41 -5.44
C SER A 62 4.45 4.45 -6.24
N ALA A 63 3.38 4.01 -6.89
CA ALA A 63 2.38 4.82 -7.56
C ALA A 63 1.86 5.96 -6.67
N ALA A 64 1.34 5.61 -5.49
CA ALA A 64 0.77 6.58 -4.56
C ALA A 64 1.83 7.52 -3.99
N GLN A 65 3.03 7.02 -3.69
CA GLN A 65 4.14 7.86 -3.22
C GLN A 65 4.58 8.89 -4.27
N LYS A 66 4.66 8.52 -5.54
CA LYS A 66 4.97 9.46 -6.64
C LYS A 66 3.91 10.54 -6.77
N LEU A 67 2.63 10.17 -6.67
CA LEU A 67 1.52 11.12 -6.72
C LEU A 67 1.58 12.09 -5.52
N MET A 68 1.86 11.58 -4.32
CA MET A 68 2.03 12.42 -3.13
C MET A 68 3.22 13.37 -3.30
N ALA A 69 4.37 12.89 -3.76
CA ALA A 69 5.56 13.72 -4.00
C ALA A 69 5.31 14.83 -5.03
N GLN A 70 4.60 14.51 -6.12
CA GLN A 70 4.19 15.50 -7.13
C GLN A 70 3.26 16.58 -6.54
N ARG A 71 2.34 16.18 -5.66
CA ARG A 71 1.41 17.12 -5.00
C ARG A 71 2.10 18.00 -3.96
N THR A 72 3.11 17.48 -3.28
CA THR A 72 3.75 18.18 -2.16
C THR A 72 4.95 19.04 -2.58
N ASN A 73 5.42 18.99 -3.83
CA ASN A 73 6.64 19.70 -4.28
C ASN A 73 7.84 19.47 -3.34
N ILE A 74 7.88 18.35 -2.60
CA ILE A 74 9.01 18.00 -1.75
C ILE A 74 10.04 17.33 -2.67
N THR A 75 10.80 18.18 -3.34
CA THR A 75 12.11 17.81 -3.90
C THR A 75 13.06 17.69 -2.71
N ALA A 76 13.75 16.56 -2.60
CA ALA A 76 14.83 16.37 -1.63
C ALA A 76 16.02 17.29 -1.93
#